data_AF-A0A268BVJ4-F1
#
_entry.id   AF-A0A268BVJ4-F1
#
_cell.length_a   1.000
_cell.length_b   1.000
_cell.length_c   1.000
_cell.angle_alpha   90.00
_cell.angle_beta   90.00
_cell.angle_gamma   90.00
#
_symmetry.space_group_name_H-M   'P 1'
#
loop_
_entity.id
_entity.type
_entity.pdbx_description
1 polymer ?
#
loop_
_entity_poly.entity_id
_entity_poly.type
_entity_poly.pdbx_seq_one_letter_code
_entity_poly.pdbx_strand_id
1 'polypeptide(L)'
;MKAFYITLLSIGLLAIVGTGVYFFLAQEEDNSASGKESVPPVQSQQPEGAKDKDIKREGASQLEELTGGTKDFLSTFSYEEYDEPIAYQDEELVKQIISDQHAYLNDLTGWGHIDNVDTAYLAESDEWQKLQDDVERLRTEGFAPSEAVNDMWNAEAFMRIAADSADLNSLRYVHRIFHDMDAEINGAEVDKIWGATRAFGAELETQELYAYIKG
;
A
#
# COMPACT_ATOMS: atom_id res chain seq x y z
N MET A 1 43.21 -16.60 -47.42
CA MET A 1 42.22 -15.64 -46.86
C MET A 1 40.83 -15.76 -47.48
N LYS A 2 40.67 -15.89 -48.82
CA LYS A 2 39.32 -15.98 -49.43
C LYS A 2 38.46 -17.19 -48.98
N ALA A 3 39.08 -18.33 -48.70
CA ALA A 3 38.36 -19.53 -48.24
C ALA A 3 37.76 -19.39 -46.82
N PHE A 4 38.36 -18.56 -45.96
CA PHE A 4 37.91 -18.39 -44.57
C PHE A 4 36.62 -17.54 -44.47
N TYR A 5 36.48 -16.55 -45.34
CA TYR A 5 35.28 -15.70 -45.42
C TYR A 5 34.06 -16.44 -45.95
N ILE A 6 34.25 -17.42 -46.85
CA ILE A 6 33.16 -18.22 -47.41
C ILE A 6 32.57 -19.14 -46.33
N THR A 7 33.42 -19.74 -45.49
CA THR A 7 32.96 -20.61 -44.40
C THR A 7 32.21 -19.82 -43.32
N LEU A 8 32.67 -18.61 -42.99
CA LEU A 8 32.01 -17.76 -41.98
C LEU A 8 30.63 -17.25 -42.43
N LEU A 9 30.49 -16.89 -43.72
CA LEU A 9 29.21 -16.53 -44.32
C LEU A 9 28.20 -17.69 -44.32
N SER A 10 28.68 -18.93 -44.51
CA SER A 10 27.83 -20.12 -44.54
C SER A 10 27.23 -20.46 -43.16
N ILE A 11 27.99 -20.23 -42.08
CA ILE A 11 27.53 -20.47 -40.70
C ILE A 11 26.52 -19.39 -40.26
N GLY A 12 26.74 -18.13 -40.64
CA GLY A 12 25.79 -17.04 -40.35
C GLY A 12 24.42 -17.22 -41.02
N LEU A 13 24.40 -17.73 -42.26
CA LEU A 13 23.14 -17.99 -42.99
C LEU A 13 22.32 -19.13 -42.36
N LEU A 14 22.97 -20.18 -41.83
CA LEU A 14 22.27 -21.27 -41.15
C LEU A 14 21.61 -20.83 -39.83
N ALA A 15 22.25 -19.91 -39.08
CA ALA A 15 21.69 -19.39 -37.82
C ALA A 15 20.43 -18.54 -38.02
N ILE A 16 20.37 -17.75 -39.10
CA ILE A 16 19.22 -16.88 -39.42
C ILE A 16 18.02 -17.70 -39.92
N VAL A 17 18.26 -18.72 -40.75
CA VAL A 17 17.17 -19.58 -41.24
C VAL A 17 16.60 -20.44 -40.10
N GLY A 18 17.44 -20.95 -39.19
CA GLY A 18 17.00 -21.77 -38.06
C GLY A 18 16.12 -21.01 -37.06
N THR A 19 16.43 -19.75 -36.75
CA THR A 19 15.62 -18.93 -35.83
C THR A 19 14.31 -18.46 -36.47
N GLY A 20 14.29 -18.18 -37.77
CA GLY A 20 13.07 -17.80 -38.49
C GLY A 20 12.01 -18.93 -38.53
N VAL A 21 12.44 -20.17 -38.78
CA VAL A 21 11.52 -21.33 -38.79
C VAL A 21 10.96 -21.63 -37.40
N TYR A 22 11.75 -21.45 -36.34
CA TYR A 22 11.28 -21.65 -34.96
C TYR A 22 10.18 -20.63 -34.59
N PHE A 23 10.36 -19.35 -34.93
CA PHE A 23 9.33 -18.33 -34.67
C PHE A 23 8.07 -18.51 -35.54
N PHE A 24 8.20 -18.99 -36.77
CA PHE A 24 7.05 -19.24 -37.65
C PHE A 24 6.21 -20.44 -37.20
N LEU A 25 6.84 -21.53 -36.75
CA LEU A 25 6.12 -22.69 -36.21
C LEU A 25 5.49 -22.41 -34.84
N ALA A 26 6.12 -21.57 -34.01
CA ALA A 26 5.53 -21.15 -32.73
C ALA A 26 4.30 -20.23 -32.88
N GLN A 27 4.06 -19.69 -34.09
CA GLN A 27 2.93 -18.80 -34.38
C GLN A 27 1.71 -19.54 -34.97
N GLU A 28 1.84 -20.83 -35.30
CA GLU A 28 0.80 -21.64 -35.94
C GLU A 28 -0.14 -22.37 -34.95
N GLU A 29 0.11 -22.35 -33.64
CA GLU A 29 -0.79 -22.95 -32.64
C GLU A 29 -1.98 -22.06 -32.22
N ASP A 30 -2.05 -20.80 -32.66
CA ASP A 30 -2.98 -19.82 -32.05
C ASP A 30 -4.08 -19.23 -32.95
N ASN A 31 -4.35 -19.77 -34.15
CA ASN A 31 -5.44 -19.25 -34.98
C ASN A 31 -6.16 -20.29 -35.87
N SER A 32 -7.24 -20.92 -35.36
CA SER A 32 -8.42 -21.24 -36.17
C SER A 32 -9.68 -21.46 -35.32
N ALA A 33 -10.74 -20.74 -35.70
CA ALA A 33 -11.97 -20.51 -34.94
C ALA A 33 -13.17 -21.40 -35.33
N SER A 34 -14.19 -21.36 -34.46
CA SER A 34 -15.65 -21.36 -34.75
C SER A 34 -16.47 -22.68 -34.72
N GLY A 35 -17.23 -22.85 -33.62
CA GLY A 35 -18.70 -22.87 -33.66
C GLY A 35 -19.46 -24.21 -33.65
N LYS A 36 -20.03 -24.60 -32.50
CA LYS A 36 -21.47 -24.95 -32.32
C LYS A 36 -21.85 -25.27 -30.85
N GLU A 37 -22.77 -24.46 -30.34
CA GLU A 37 -23.84 -24.67 -29.34
C GLU A 37 -23.88 -25.96 -28.48
N SER A 38 -23.72 -25.79 -27.16
CA SER A 38 -24.56 -26.41 -26.11
C SER A 38 -24.36 -25.70 -24.75
N VAL A 39 -25.45 -25.26 -24.13
CA VAL A 39 -25.59 -24.70 -22.74
C VAL A 39 -26.41 -25.74 -21.94
N PRO A 40 -26.38 -25.92 -20.59
CA PRO A 40 -25.61 -25.35 -19.44
C PRO A 40 -24.97 -26.47 -18.54
N PRO A 41 -24.54 -26.27 -17.26
CA PRO A 41 -24.30 -25.05 -16.49
C PRO A 41 -22.85 -24.86 -16.01
N VAL A 42 -22.57 -23.57 -15.83
CA VAL A 42 -21.52 -22.93 -15.04
C VAL A 42 -21.25 -23.66 -13.71
N GLN A 43 -20.06 -24.23 -13.57
CA GLN A 43 -19.42 -24.39 -12.26
C GLN A 43 -18.57 -23.15 -12.01
N SER A 44 -19.15 -22.22 -11.26
CA SER A 44 -18.44 -21.18 -10.55
C SER A 44 -17.44 -21.84 -9.59
N GLN A 45 -16.15 -21.57 -9.76
CA GLN A 45 -15.18 -21.80 -8.70
C GLN A 45 -14.63 -20.44 -8.24
N GLN A 46 -15.31 -19.91 -7.23
CA GLN A 46 -14.72 -19.25 -6.08
C GLN A 46 -15.53 -19.76 -4.87
N PRO A 47 -15.03 -19.82 -3.63
CA PRO A 47 -13.65 -19.77 -3.11
C PRO A 47 -13.31 -21.01 -2.25
N GLU A 48 -12.08 -21.52 -2.27
CA GLU A 48 -11.59 -22.37 -1.16
C GLU A 48 -10.86 -21.52 -0.11
N GLY A 49 -11.63 -21.10 0.89
CA GLY A 49 -11.25 -21.35 2.28
C GLY A 49 -10.12 -20.54 2.90
N ALA A 50 -10.16 -19.21 2.80
CA ALA A 50 -9.72 -18.43 3.95
C ALA A 50 -10.82 -18.54 5.00
N LYS A 51 -10.55 -19.29 6.07
CA LYS A 51 -11.42 -19.36 7.24
C LYS A 51 -11.63 -17.94 7.76
N ASP A 52 -12.80 -17.40 7.46
CA ASP A 52 -13.42 -16.34 8.23
C ASP A 52 -13.66 -16.94 9.62
N LYS A 53 -12.63 -16.86 10.46
CA LYS A 53 -12.87 -16.88 11.90
C LYS A 53 -13.71 -15.64 12.14
N ASP A 54 -14.83 -15.80 12.82
CA ASP A 54 -15.48 -14.74 13.60
C ASP A 54 -14.40 -14.04 14.47
N ILE A 55 -13.65 -13.13 13.85
CA ILE A 55 -12.89 -12.11 14.54
C ILE A 55 -13.98 -11.10 14.81
N LYS A 56 -14.52 -11.13 16.03
CA LYS A 56 -14.95 -9.87 16.64
C LYS A 56 -13.79 -8.91 16.38
N ARG A 57 -13.94 -7.99 15.43
CA ARG A 57 -13.00 -6.89 15.25
C ARG A 57 -13.15 -6.06 16.52
N GLU A 58 -12.44 -6.46 17.57
CA GLU A 58 -12.18 -5.61 18.72
C GLU A 58 -11.34 -4.47 18.14
N GLY A 59 -11.96 -3.31 17.95
CA GLY A 59 -11.22 -2.16 17.45
C GLY A 59 -10.18 -1.71 18.46
N ALA A 60 -9.18 -1.00 17.97
CA ALA A 60 -7.97 -0.66 18.68
C ALA A 60 -8.17 0.01 20.04
N SER A 61 -9.17 0.88 20.21
CA SER A 61 -9.40 1.57 21.48
C SER A 61 -9.75 0.62 22.65
N GLN A 62 -10.22 -0.59 22.35
CA GLN A 62 -10.62 -1.59 23.35
C GLN A 62 -9.43 -2.42 23.86
N LEU A 63 -8.24 -2.24 23.29
CA LEU A 63 -7.04 -2.98 23.69
C LEU A 63 -6.67 -2.66 25.16
N GLU A 64 -6.54 -3.71 25.97
CA GLU A 64 -6.30 -3.59 27.42
C GLU A 64 -4.99 -2.85 27.74
N GLU A 65 -3.98 -3.03 26.89
CA GLU A 65 -2.59 -2.55 27.06
C GLU A 65 -2.38 -1.06 26.72
N LEU A 66 -3.38 -0.37 26.14
CA LEU A 66 -3.22 1.04 25.81
C LEU A 66 -2.94 1.90 27.06
N THR A 67 -1.99 2.84 26.92
CA THR A 67 -1.66 3.79 27.99
C THR A 67 -2.80 4.80 28.20
N GLY A 68 -2.81 5.48 29.35
CA GLY A 68 -3.80 6.51 29.65
C GLY A 68 -3.80 7.64 28.61
N GLY A 69 -2.62 8.08 28.15
CA GLY A 69 -2.49 9.13 27.14
C GLY A 69 -3.11 8.75 25.80
N THR A 70 -2.90 7.50 25.35
CA THR A 70 -3.50 7.01 24.11
C THR A 70 -5.02 6.84 24.26
N LYS A 71 -5.50 6.30 25.37
CA LYS A 71 -6.95 6.20 25.64
C LYS A 71 -7.62 7.57 25.65
N ASP A 72 -7.00 8.57 26.29
CA ASP A 72 -7.51 9.94 26.34
C ASP A 72 -7.57 10.55 24.94
N PHE A 73 -6.49 10.44 24.16
CA PHE A 73 -6.45 10.89 22.76
C PHE A 73 -7.56 10.24 21.91
N LEU A 74 -7.68 8.91 21.97
CA LEU A 74 -8.68 8.17 21.18
C LEU A 74 -10.12 8.51 21.61
N SER A 75 -10.34 8.84 22.89
CA SER A 75 -11.66 9.22 23.40
C SER A 75 -12.15 10.55 22.81
N THR A 76 -11.23 11.51 22.61
CA THR A 76 -11.52 12.83 22.05
C THR A 76 -11.34 12.89 20.53
N PHE A 77 -10.73 11.88 19.93
CA PHE A 77 -10.54 11.78 18.49
C PHE A 77 -11.86 11.84 17.73
N SER A 78 -11.94 12.81 16.81
CA SER A 78 -13.03 13.03 15.86
C SER A 78 -12.47 13.71 14.61
N TYR A 79 -13.13 13.52 13.48
CA TYR A 79 -12.79 14.23 12.25
C TYR A 79 -13.34 15.65 12.24
N GLU A 80 -12.58 16.55 11.63
CA GLU A 80 -13.11 17.82 11.16
C GLU A 80 -13.74 17.63 9.77
N GLU A 81 -14.78 18.40 9.47
CA GLU A 81 -15.40 18.39 8.13
C GLU A 81 -14.66 19.38 7.23
N TYR A 82 -14.18 18.89 6.09
CA TYR A 82 -13.54 19.71 5.07
C TYR A 82 -14.21 19.50 3.72
N ASP A 83 -14.35 20.59 2.95
CA ASP A 83 -14.89 20.53 1.59
C ASP A 83 -13.85 20.04 0.57
N GLU A 84 -12.57 20.25 0.88
CA GLU A 84 -11.45 19.96 -0.02
C GLU A 84 -10.71 18.69 0.40
N PRO A 85 -10.43 17.76 -0.54
CA PRO A 85 -9.66 16.56 -0.24
C PRO A 85 -8.22 16.89 0.15
N ILE A 86 -7.62 17.87 -0.53
CA ILE A 86 -6.24 18.27 -0.29
C ILE A 86 -6.08 19.78 -0.49
N ALA A 87 -5.33 20.39 0.42
CA ALA A 87 -4.87 21.76 0.29
C ALA A 87 -3.47 21.86 0.90
N TYR A 88 -2.57 22.63 0.28
CA TYR A 88 -1.19 22.75 0.73
C TYR A 88 -0.91 24.12 1.35
N GLN A 89 -0.19 24.13 2.47
CA GLN A 89 0.58 25.29 2.93
C GLN A 89 1.97 25.28 2.27
N ASP A 90 2.60 24.11 2.21
CA ASP A 90 3.90 23.87 1.55
C ASP A 90 3.88 22.51 0.83
N GLU A 91 3.62 22.54 -0.49
CA GLU A 91 3.49 21.33 -1.30
C GLU A 91 4.81 20.55 -1.41
N GLU A 92 5.95 21.24 -1.55
CA GLU A 92 7.25 20.56 -1.70
C GLU A 92 7.67 19.87 -0.40
N LEU A 93 7.40 20.51 0.75
CA LEU A 93 7.58 19.87 2.06
C LEU A 93 6.75 18.60 2.18
N VAL A 94 5.46 18.68 1.81
CA VAL A 94 4.54 17.54 1.87
C VAL A 94 5.03 16.38 1.01
N LYS A 95 5.36 16.66 -0.25
CA LYS A 95 5.87 15.66 -1.19
C LYS A 95 7.10 14.95 -0.67
N GLN A 96 8.06 15.71 -0.14
CA GLN A 96 9.30 15.17 0.40
C GLN A 96 9.04 14.28 1.61
N ILE A 97 8.28 14.75 2.60
CA ILE A 97 7.99 13.98 3.81
C ILE A 97 7.25 12.68 3.44
N ILE A 98 6.23 12.75 2.59
CA ILE A 98 5.44 11.57 2.24
C ILE A 98 6.30 10.52 1.57
N SER A 99 7.17 10.91 0.63
CA SER A 99 8.08 9.99 -0.04
C SER A 99 9.08 9.36 0.93
N ASP A 100 9.70 10.17 1.80
CA ASP A 100 10.68 9.70 2.79
C ASP A 100 10.04 8.70 3.76
N GLN A 101 8.83 9.02 4.25
CA GLN A 101 8.14 8.18 5.23
C GLN A 101 7.53 6.93 4.61
N HIS A 102 7.06 6.97 3.36
CA HIS A 102 6.69 5.77 2.63
C HIS A 102 7.90 4.84 2.45
N ALA A 103 9.08 5.37 2.11
CA ALA A 103 10.29 4.57 1.99
C ALA A 103 10.69 3.91 3.33
N TYR A 104 10.64 4.65 4.43
CA TYR A 104 10.88 4.11 5.78
C TYR A 104 9.88 3.00 6.13
N LEU A 105 8.58 3.23 5.92
CA LEU A 105 7.54 2.26 6.23
C LEU A 105 7.62 1.01 5.36
N ASN A 106 8.12 1.14 4.12
CA ASN A 106 8.44 0.00 3.27
C ASN A 106 9.57 -0.86 3.83
N ASP A 107 10.65 -0.25 4.33
CA ASP A 107 11.75 -1.00 4.98
C ASP A 107 11.27 -1.68 6.27
N LEU A 108 10.47 -0.96 7.07
CA LEU A 108 9.95 -1.46 8.34
C LEU A 108 8.94 -2.61 8.16
N THR A 109 8.07 -2.54 7.15
CA THR A 109 6.88 -3.40 7.08
C THR A 109 6.70 -4.19 5.76
N GLY A 110 7.48 -3.89 4.73
CA GLY A 110 7.37 -4.50 3.40
C GLY A 110 7.69 -6.00 3.38
N TRP A 111 7.27 -6.71 2.32
CA TRP A 111 7.70 -8.09 1.99
C TRP A 111 7.76 -9.14 3.12
N GLY A 112 6.84 -9.08 4.10
CA GLY A 112 6.79 -10.03 5.22
C GLY A 112 7.66 -9.64 6.43
N HIS A 113 8.26 -8.44 6.41
CA HIS A 113 9.03 -7.91 7.55
C HIS A 113 8.14 -7.51 8.72
N ILE A 114 6.88 -7.13 8.46
CA ILE A 114 5.97 -6.66 9.51
C ILE A 114 5.73 -7.68 10.63
N ASP A 115 5.74 -8.97 10.34
CA ASP A 115 5.53 -10.02 11.35
C ASP A 115 6.76 -10.19 12.28
N ASN A 116 7.87 -9.53 11.95
CA ASN A 116 9.13 -9.53 12.71
C ASN A 116 9.51 -8.16 13.28
N VAL A 117 8.61 -7.17 13.20
CA VAL A 117 8.86 -5.83 13.76
C VAL A 117 8.99 -5.96 15.28
N ASP A 118 10.10 -5.47 15.82
CA ASP A 118 10.28 -5.33 17.26
C ASP A 118 9.51 -4.10 17.75
N THR A 119 8.22 -4.31 18.02
CA THR A 119 7.32 -3.24 18.49
C THR A 119 7.75 -2.69 19.85
N ALA A 120 8.49 -3.47 20.66
CA ALA A 120 9.01 -2.99 21.94
C ALA A 120 10.11 -1.94 21.76
N TYR A 121 10.87 -2.03 20.66
CA TYR A 121 11.90 -1.06 20.32
C TYR A 121 11.40 0.05 19.39
N LEU A 122 10.28 -0.17 18.68
CA LEU A 122 9.75 0.77 17.69
C LEU A 122 9.62 2.19 18.25
N ALA A 123 8.98 2.34 19.40
CA ALA A 123 8.76 3.64 20.05
C ALA A 123 10.05 4.35 20.50
N GLU A 124 11.14 3.61 20.69
CA GLU A 124 12.44 4.14 21.12
C GLU A 124 13.35 4.52 19.94
N SER A 125 13.02 4.07 18.71
CA SER A 125 13.84 4.32 17.53
C SER A 125 13.78 5.79 17.08
N ASP A 126 14.92 6.31 16.61
CA ASP A 126 15.03 7.66 16.08
C ASP A 126 14.16 7.83 14.82
N GLU A 127 14.04 6.77 14.01
CA GLU A 127 13.22 6.75 12.79
C GLU A 127 11.73 6.85 13.10
N TRP A 128 11.25 6.18 14.15
CA TRP A 128 9.86 6.29 14.58
C TRP A 128 9.55 7.67 15.16
N GLN A 129 10.45 8.22 15.98
CA GLN A 129 10.30 9.60 16.49
C GLN A 129 10.28 10.60 15.33
N LYS A 130 11.13 10.41 14.32
CA LYS A 130 11.10 11.22 13.10
C LYS A 130 9.77 11.09 12.36
N LEU A 131 9.20 9.90 12.22
CA LEU A 131 7.87 9.73 11.63
C LEU A 131 6.79 10.49 12.42
N GLN A 132 6.86 10.46 13.76
CA GLN A 132 5.93 11.21 14.62
C GLN A 132 6.04 12.72 14.38
N ASP A 133 7.27 13.24 14.37
CA ASP A 133 7.53 14.65 14.11
C ASP A 133 7.07 15.06 12.71
N ASP A 134 7.31 14.21 11.71
CA ASP A 134 6.92 14.49 10.33
C ASP A 134 5.40 14.44 10.13
N VAL A 135 4.66 13.56 10.82
CA VAL A 135 3.19 13.57 10.83
C VAL A 135 2.66 14.89 11.43
N GLU A 136 3.26 15.38 12.52
CA GLU A 136 2.89 16.67 13.09
C GLU A 136 3.22 17.83 12.16
N ARG A 137 4.39 17.80 11.50
CA ARG A 137 4.78 18.82 10.53
C ARG A 137 3.87 18.81 9.30
N LEU A 138 3.43 17.66 8.83
CA LEU A 138 2.43 17.57 7.76
C LEU A 138 1.12 18.27 8.15
N ARG A 139 0.68 18.17 9.41
CA ARG A 139 -0.53 18.89 9.87
C ARG A 139 -0.33 20.39 10.04
N THR A 140 0.81 20.80 10.56
CA THR A 140 1.02 22.17 11.03
C THR A 140 1.68 23.07 9.98
N GLU A 141 2.58 22.51 9.18
CA GLU A 141 3.41 23.22 8.18
C GLU A 141 3.09 22.79 6.74
N GLY A 142 2.68 21.53 6.54
CA GLY A 142 2.51 20.94 5.21
C GLY A 142 1.15 21.21 4.58
N PHE A 143 0.09 20.68 5.17
CA PHE A 143 -1.27 20.77 4.66
C PHE A 143 -1.99 22.02 5.20
N ALA A 144 -2.77 22.65 4.34
CA ALA A 144 -3.80 23.60 4.74
C ALA A 144 -5.09 22.82 5.10
N PRO A 145 -6.09 23.45 5.74
CA PRO A 145 -7.34 22.79 6.13
C PRO A 145 -7.95 21.98 4.97
N SER A 146 -7.97 20.65 5.10
CA SER A 146 -8.41 19.67 4.09
C SER A 146 -8.50 18.26 4.69
N GLU A 147 -9.14 17.31 4.01
CA GLU A 147 -9.23 15.91 4.47
C GLU A 147 -7.85 15.25 4.69
N ALA A 148 -6.81 15.69 3.98
CA ALA A 148 -5.43 15.24 4.23
C ALA A 148 -4.96 15.51 5.67
N VAL A 149 -5.50 16.52 6.37
CA VAL A 149 -5.24 16.74 7.80
C VAL A 149 -5.87 15.64 8.65
N ASN A 150 -7.08 15.18 8.32
CA ASN A 150 -7.70 14.03 9.00
C ASN A 150 -6.90 12.74 8.77
N ASP A 151 -6.24 12.60 7.61
CA ASP A 151 -5.35 11.46 7.34
C ASP A 151 -4.12 11.45 8.24
N MET A 152 -3.55 12.61 8.54
CA MET A 152 -2.46 12.73 9.51
C MET A 152 -2.92 12.48 10.94
N TRP A 153 -4.16 12.84 11.27
CA TRP A 153 -4.78 12.45 12.54
C TRP A 153 -4.99 10.94 12.64
N ASN A 154 -5.42 10.28 11.56
CA ASN A 154 -5.49 8.82 11.49
C ASN A 154 -4.11 8.18 11.67
N ALA A 155 -3.09 8.68 10.97
CA ALA A 155 -1.73 8.19 11.10
C ALA A 155 -1.25 8.26 12.56
N GLU A 156 -1.42 9.39 13.24
CA GLU A 156 -1.07 9.50 14.66
C GLU A 156 -1.84 8.52 15.54
N ALA A 157 -3.16 8.37 15.33
CA ALA A 157 -3.97 7.44 16.09
C ALA A 157 -3.40 6.01 16.00
N PHE A 158 -3.16 5.54 14.78
CA PHE A 158 -2.59 4.23 14.53
C PHE A 158 -1.16 4.10 15.08
N MET A 159 -0.33 5.13 14.97
CA MET A 159 1.02 5.11 15.55
C MET A 159 0.98 4.93 17.06
N ARG A 160 0.10 5.66 17.76
CA ARG A 160 -0.08 5.53 19.21
C ARG A 160 -0.53 4.13 19.60
N ILE A 161 -1.49 3.56 18.87
CA ILE A 161 -1.98 2.20 19.10
C ILE A 161 -0.86 1.18 18.89
N ALA A 162 -0.13 1.27 17.76
CA ALA A 162 0.95 0.35 17.42
C ALA A 162 2.07 0.36 18.48
N ALA A 163 2.45 1.54 18.96
CA ALA A 163 3.47 1.71 19.99
C ALA A 163 3.02 1.16 21.36
N ASP A 164 1.78 1.42 21.77
CA ASP A 164 1.31 1.06 23.12
C ASP A 164 0.89 -0.41 23.26
N SER A 165 0.40 -1.02 22.18
CA SER A 165 -0.25 -2.35 22.23
C SER A 165 0.37 -3.39 21.30
N ALA A 166 1.49 -3.04 20.64
CA ALA A 166 2.12 -3.89 19.63
C ALA A 166 1.16 -4.30 18.47
N ASP A 167 0.11 -3.51 18.22
CA ASP A 167 -0.88 -3.83 17.19
C ASP A 167 -0.31 -3.64 15.79
N LEU A 168 0.11 -4.73 15.18
CA LEU A 168 0.67 -4.74 13.82
C LEU A 168 -0.34 -4.26 12.77
N ASN A 169 -1.65 -4.39 13.00
CA ASN A 169 -2.65 -3.89 12.06
C ASN A 169 -2.66 -2.36 12.02
N SER A 170 -2.53 -1.69 13.17
CA SER A 170 -2.33 -0.24 13.21
C SER A 170 -1.09 0.17 12.45
N LEU A 171 0.03 -0.54 12.61
CA LEU A 171 1.24 -0.28 11.83
C LEU A 171 1.01 -0.46 10.31
N ARG A 172 0.22 -1.47 9.89
CA ARG A 172 -0.20 -1.60 8.47
C ARG A 172 -1.00 -0.40 7.99
N TYR A 173 -1.89 0.15 8.81
CA TYR A 173 -2.67 1.32 8.41
C TYR A 173 -1.80 2.57 8.28
N VAL A 174 -0.82 2.78 9.16
CA VAL A 174 0.17 3.87 9.00
C VAL A 174 0.88 3.74 7.65
N HIS A 175 1.40 2.55 7.32
CA HIS A 175 2.02 2.32 6.02
C HIS A 175 1.06 2.61 4.87
N ARG A 176 -0.17 2.07 4.90
CA ARG A 176 -1.14 2.26 3.80
C ARG A 176 -1.54 3.72 3.59
N ILE A 177 -1.64 4.52 4.66
CA ILE A 177 -1.92 5.96 4.55
C ILE A 177 -0.80 6.63 3.74
N PHE A 178 0.46 6.45 4.15
CA PHE A 178 1.60 7.06 3.45
C PHE A 178 1.80 6.51 2.04
N HIS A 179 1.57 5.21 1.85
CA HIS A 179 1.61 4.56 0.55
C HIS A 179 0.59 5.16 -0.43
N ASP A 180 -0.68 5.23 -0.04
CA ASP A 180 -1.74 5.78 -0.90
C ASP A 180 -1.51 7.28 -1.14
N MET A 181 -1.04 8.01 -0.14
CA MET A 181 -0.65 9.41 -0.30
C MET A 181 0.52 9.60 -1.28
N ASP A 182 1.58 8.78 -1.21
CA ASP A 182 2.73 8.87 -2.11
C ASP A 182 2.32 8.56 -3.56
N ALA A 183 1.44 7.58 -3.74
CA ALA A 183 0.87 7.28 -5.04
C ALA A 183 0.08 8.46 -5.63
N GLU A 184 -0.79 9.08 -4.85
CA GLU A 184 -1.69 10.15 -5.33
C GLU A 184 -0.98 11.52 -5.45
N ILE A 185 -0.10 11.86 -4.51
CA ILE A 185 0.55 13.18 -4.43
C ILE A 185 1.84 13.23 -5.24
N ASN A 186 2.65 12.16 -5.17
CA ASN A 186 3.96 12.10 -5.84
C ASN A 186 3.92 11.30 -7.14
N GLY A 187 2.83 10.59 -7.43
CA GLY A 187 2.76 9.71 -8.59
C GLY A 187 3.66 8.49 -8.47
N ALA A 188 3.93 8.03 -7.24
CA ALA A 188 4.74 6.85 -7.01
C ALA A 188 4.08 5.61 -7.64
N GLU A 189 4.86 4.80 -8.34
CA GLU A 189 4.37 3.54 -8.89
C GLU A 189 4.20 2.51 -7.76
N VAL A 190 2.94 2.19 -7.47
CA VAL A 190 2.56 1.24 -6.41
C VAL A 190 1.84 0.03 -7.00
N ASP A 191 1.88 -1.10 -6.29
CA ASP A 191 1.22 -2.33 -6.72
C ASP A 191 -0.30 -2.27 -6.59
N LYS A 192 -0.80 -1.53 -5.59
CA LYS A 192 -2.24 -1.37 -5.33
C LYS A 192 -2.55 -0.18 -4.41
N ILE A 193 -3.60 0.58 -4.72
CA ILE A 193 -4.22 1.55 -3.79
C ILE A 193 -5.14 0.85 -2.79
N TRP A 194 -5.00 1.16 -1.50
CA TRP A 194 -5.77 0.55 -0.42
C TRP A 194 -7.04 1.31 -0.04
N GLY A 195 -7.13 2.59 -0.39
CA GLY A 195 -8.21 3.47 0.05
C GLY A 195 -8.10 3.81 1.53
N ALA A 196 -6.88 3.86 2.07
CA ALA A 196 -6.62 4.10 3.49
C ALA A 196 -6.61 5.60 3.86
N THR A 197 -6.88 6.49 2.90
CA THR A 197 -6.93 7.94 3.09
C THR A 197 -8.36 8.44 2.92
N ARG A 198 -8.71 9.51 3.62
CA ARG A 198 -9.94 10.29 3.44
C ARG A 198 -9.82 11.24 2.26
N ALA A 199 -8.63 11.77 2.00
CA ALA A 199 -8.40 12.65 0.87
C ALA A 199 -8.69 11.97 -0.48
N PHE A 200 -8.41 10.66 -0.61
CA PHE A 200 -8.49 9.95 -1.90
C PHE A 200 -9.27 8.63 -1.86
N GLY A 201 -9.45 8.03 -0.68
CA GLY A 201 -10.17 6.78 -0.50
C GLY A 201 -11.69 6.93 -0.54
N ALA A 202 -12.37 5.79 -0.64
CA ALA A 202 -13.82 5.76 -0.61
C ALA A 202 -14.35 5.84 0.83
N GLU A 203 -15.56 6.40 0.97
CA GLU A 203 -16.16 6.70 2.27
C GLU A 203 -16.25 5.46 3.17
N LEU A 204 -16.61 4.30 2.60
CA LEU A 204 -16.77 3.06 3.34
C LEU A 204 -15.45 2.61 4.00
N GLU A 205 -14.35 2.60 3.26
CA GLU A 205 -13.03 2.22 3.73
C GLU A 205 -12.58 3.15 4.87
N THR A 206 -12.81 4.45 4.72
CA THR A 206 -12.46 5.43 5.76
C THR A 206 -13.32 5.30 7.03
N GLN A 207 -14.59 4.89 6.89
CA GLN A 207 -15.46 4.56 8.01
C GLN A 207 -14.98 3.29 8.73
N GLU A 208 -14.48 2.28 8.01
CA GLU A 208 -13.88 1.09 8.63
C GLU A 208 -12.62 1.43 9.44
N LEU A 209 -11.76 2.32 8.93
CA LEU A 209 -10.59 2.81 9.66
C LEU A 209 -11.01 3.54 10.93
N TYR A 210 -12.00 4.43 10.84
CA TYR A 210 -12.52 5.15 12.01
C TYR A 210 -13.13 4.19 13.04
N ALA A 211 -13.93 3.23 12.60
CA ALA A 211 -14.51 2.22 13.48
C ALA A 211 -13.41 1.39 14.16
N TYR A 212 -12.37 1.02 13.42
CA TYR A 212 -11.20 0.34 13.98
C TYR A 212 -10.53 1.19 15.07
N ILE A 213 -10.28 2.48 14.82
CA ILE A 213 -9.68 3.39 15.80
C ILE A 213 -10.57 3.48 17.05
N LYS A 214 -11.89 3.58 16.89
CA LYS A 214 -12.83 3.85 17.99
C LYS A 214 -13.26 2.63 18.79
N GLY A 215 -13.09 1.40 18.29
CA GLY A 215 -13.42 0.19 19.06
C GLY A 215 -14.88 -0.20 19.01
#